data_AF-A0ABD0JLZ4-F1
#
_entry.id   AF-A0ABD0JLZ4-F1
#
_cell.length_a   1.000
_cell.length_b   1.000
_cell.length_c   1.000
_cell.angle_alpha   90.00
_cell.angle_beta   90.00
_cell.angle_gamma   90.00
#
_symmetry.space_group_name_H-M   'P 1'
#
loop_
_entity.id
_entity.type
_entity.pdbx_description
1 polymer ?
#
loop_
_entity_poly.entity_id
_entity_poly.type
_entity_poly.pdbx_seq_one_letter_code
_entity_poly.pdbx_strand_id
1 'polypeptide(L)'
;MSVVPESDLPELLPWLRNALPKSFKCWRKEFFTENTVLGVYAESDQALAELLKTPGVITWNTQARITCVSSPFCSVITKSAEKDGEKTLSENDNWLLRATPEDVKPLPVPDGMKLVPVTEDMVDTVNATWKFASKGSDMFIRAMVQQFPSAALLTESGQHVGHMVGEHYGPMGMLYVQPEFRGQGLAKVIVTNLAQKYFGLGEDAYVIVETTNEKSLKLHQSVGFKVVPDIMVAWLGCGPQNSEPILSTTTSAAKAEKVFTQAKPVIQAVADTFFPVIAKTAEEKGGKCDTVDGQWLLKATPEDIKPLPVPDGMKLVSVTEDMTETVSSTWKFTAKGSEDYIKALVRQFPSAALLTESGQHVGHMIGQTIGTMGLLYVQPAFRRKGLAKVIVTNLAQKYFDLGEDAYVVIEWHNEPSLKLHQSLGFKPVPDVRIAWINYSPPKCCAADVKKKCCV
;
A
#
# COMPACT_ATOMS: atom_id res chain seq x y z
N MET A 1 22.46 -6.99 2.84
CA MET A 1 22.14 -7.54 4.17
C MET A 1 23.29 -8.35 4.67
N SER A 2 23.83 -7.95 5.82
CA SER A 2 23.92 -8.92 6.91
C SER A 2 22.62 -9.68 6.96
N VAL A 3 22.68 -10.93 6.49
CA VAL A 3 21.58 -11.87 6.61
C VAL A 3 21.42 -12.02 8.10
N VAL A 4 20.43 -11.30 8.65
CA VAL A 4 20.12 -11.31 10.08
C VAL A 4 20.04 -12.78 10.48
N PRO A 5 20.89 -13.25 11.40
CA PRO A 5 20.87 -14.65 11.79
C PRO A 5 19.46 -15.05 12.18
N GLU A 6 19.05 -16.29 11.86
CA GLU A 6 17.65 -16.71 12.07
C GLU A 6 17.24 -16.63 13.55
N SER A 7 18.23 -16.67 14.46
CA SER A 7 18.12 -16.40 15.89
C SER A 7 17.76 -14.95 16.28
N ASP A 8 18.10 -13.96 15.45
CA ASP A 8 18.14 -12.53 15.81
C ASP A 8 16.97 -11.76 15.14
N LEU A 9 16.45 -12.31 14.04
CA LEU A 9 15.20 -11.91 13.38
C LEU A 9 14.01 -11.66 14.36
N PRO A 10 13.81 -12.47 15.43
CA PRO A 10 12.77 -12.24 16.44
C PRO A 10 12.89 -10.94 17.23
N GLU A 11 14.09 -10.37 17.39
CA GLU A 11 14.29 -9.09 18.11
C GLU A 11 14.17 -7.88 17.17
N LEU A 12 14.58 -8.02 15.91
CA LEU A 12 14.49 -6.96 14.91
C LEU A 12 13.07 -6.76 14.37
N LEU A 13 12.29 -7.84 14.23
CA LEU A 13 10.91 -7.79 13.71
C LEU A 13 9.94 -6.92 14.54
N PRO A 14 9.94 -6.92 15.89
CA PRO A 14 9.16 -5.99 16.70
C PRO A 14 9.45 -4.51 16.40
N TRP A 15 10.72 -4.13 16.26
CA TRP A 15 11.10 -2.75 15.95
C TRP A 15 10.60 -2.35 14.55
N LEU A 16 10.91 -3.16 13.53
CA LEU A 16 10.43 -2.94 12.15
C LEU A 16 8.90 -2.87 12.05
N ARG A 17 8.17 -3.64 12.87
CA ARG A 17 6.68 -3.66 12.89
C ARG A 17 6.04 -2.50 13.67
N ASN A 18 6.81 -1.76 14.46
CA ASN A 18 6.36 -0.52 15.09
C ASN A 18 6.75 0.70 14.26
N ALA A 19 8.00 0.75 13.77
CA ALA A 19 8.55 1.88 13.02
C ALA A 19 7.98 1.97 11.58
N LEU A 20 7.66 0.84 10.94
CA LEU A 20 7.06 0.85 9.60
C LEU A 20 5.53 0.75 9.64
N PRO A 21 4.82 1.61 8.89
CA PRO A 21 3.38 1.75 9.00
C PRO A 21 2.58 0.82 8.08
N LYS A 22 1.26 0.75 8.32
CA LYS A 22 0.35 -0.23 7.70
C LYS A 22 0.08 -0.02 6.21
N SER A 23 0.41 1.13 5.65
CA SER A 23 0.41 1.38 4.20
C SER A 23 1.48 0.56 3.48
N PHE A 24 2.56 0.16 4.16
CA PHE A 24 3.76 -0.40 3.53
C PHE A 24 3.79 -1.92 3.38
N LYS A 25 2.60 -2.52 3.23
CA LYS A 25 2.49 -3.84 2.59
C LYS A 25 2.52 -3.64 1.07
N CYS A 26 3.39 -4.37 0.39
CA CYS A 26 3.51 -4.35 -1.07
C CYS A 26 2.15 -4.63 -1.74
N TRP A 27 1.68 -3.71 -2.57
CA TRP A 27 0.45 -3.84 -3.36
C TRP A 27 0.81 -3.97 -4.84
N ARG A 28 0.41 -5.10 -5.44
CA ARG A 28 0.62 -5.51 -6.84
C ARG A 28 2.07 -5.73 -7.23
N LYS A 29 2.35 -6.86 -7.89
CA LYS A 29 3.63 -7.06 -8.56
C LYS A 29 3.73 -6.10 -9.76
N GLU A 30 2.61 -5.88 -10.43
CA GLU A 30 2.44 -5.08 -11.66
C GLU A 30 2.77 -3.59 -11.50
N PHE A 31 2.84 -3.05 -10.27
CA PHE A 31 3.34 -1.69 -10.01
C PHE A 31 4.85 -1.63 -9.70
N PHE A 32 5.48 -2.77 -9.43
CA PHE A 32 6.92 -2.90 -9.16
C PHE A 32 7.69 -3.64 -10.27
N THR A 33 7.01 -4.30 -11.23
CA THR A 33 7.63 -5.06 -12.34
C THR A 33 8.44 -4.22 -13.32
N GLU A 34 8.20 -2.90 -13.37
CA GLU A 34 9.03 -1.97 -14.14
C GLU A 34 9.99 -1.16 -13.26
N ASN A 35 9.87 -1.19 -11.92
CA ASN A 35 10.72 -0.43 -10.99
C ASN A 35 10.58 -1.00 -9.56
N THR A 36 11.39 -2.00 -9.19
CA THR A 36 11.31 -2.61 -7.84
C THR A 36 11.90 -1.67 -6.79
N VAL A 37 11.10 -1.17 -5.86
CA VAL A 37 11.57 -0.24 -4.80
C VAL A 37 12.01 -1.01 -3.55
N LEU A 38 13.29 -0.91 -3.17
CA LEU A 38 13.88 -1.66 -2.06
C LEU A 38 14.57 -0.75 -1.03
N GLY A 39 14.36 -1.04 0.26
CA GLY A 39 15.23 -0.61 1.35
C GLY A 39 16.21 -1.73 1.70
N VAL A 40 17.52 -1.46 1.69
CA VAL A 40 18.56 -2.49 1.87
C VAL A 40 19.51 -2.08 3.00
N TYR A 41 19.53 -2.87 4.06
CA TYR A 41 20.47 -2.73 5.19
C TYR A 41 21.59 -3.76 5.11
N ALA A 42 22.75 -3.48 5.72
CA ALA A 42 23.82 -4.44 6.00
C ALA A 42 24.78 -3.87 7.06
N GLU A 43 25.54 -4.72 7.75
CA GLU A 43 26.63 -4.28 8.64
C GLU A 43 27.98 -4.20 7.89
N SER A 44 28.09 -4.77 6.68
CA SER A 44 29.33 -4.76 5.88
C SER A 44 29.10 -4.96 4.38
N ASP A 45 30.07 -4.49 3.58
CA ASP A 45 30.15 -4.70 2.13
C ASP A 45 30.09 -6.18 1.74
N GLN A 46 30.79 -7.05 2.47
CA GLN A 46 30.81 -8.49 2.18
C GLN A 46 29.44 -9.11 2.38
N ALA A 47 28.80 -8.83 3.52
CA ALA A 47 27.47 -9.35 3.77
C ALA A 47 26.44 -8.79 2.77
N LEU A 48 26.55 -7.50 2.41
CA LEU A 48 25.76 -6.92 1.33
C LEU A 48 25.95 -7.69 0.02
N ALA A 49 27.18 -7.96 -0.40
CA ALA A 49 27.47 -8.72 -1.60
C ALA A 49 26.93 -10.17 -1.57
N GLU A 50 26.97 -10.87 -0.42
CA GLU A 50 26.40 -12.23 -0.31
C GLU A 50 24.87 -12.24 -0.41
N LEU A 51 24.16 -11.29 0.21
CA LEU A 51 22.73 -11.15 -0.01
C LEU A 51 22.42 -10.84 -1.49
N LEU A 52 23.15 -9.93 -2.14
CA LEU A 52 22.79 -9.52 -3.50
C LEU A 52 22.90 -10.64 -4.56
N LYS A 53 23.50 -11.79 -4.20
CA LYS A 53 23.50 -13.06 -4.96
C LYS A 53 22.32 -13.99 -4.61
N THR A 54 21.63 -13.74 -3.50
CA THR A 54 20.56 -14.60 -2.99
C THR A 54 19.33 -14.52 -3.91
N PRO A 55 18.87 -15.64 -4.50
CA PRO A 55 17.79 -15.61 -5.48
C PRO A 55 16.51 -14.95 -4.95
N GLY A 56 15.94 -14.04 -5.75
CA GLY A 56 14.69 -13.35 -5.43
C GLY A 56 14.84 -12.10 -4.55
N VAL A 57 16.04 -11.73 -4.11
CA VAL A 57 16.28 -10.46 -3.38
C VAL A 57 16.26 -9.27 -4.35
N ILE A 58 17.07 -9.34 -5.40
CA ILE A 58 17.01 -8.43 -6.56
C ILE A 58 17.00 -9.30 -7.82
N THR A 59 16.19 -8.92 -8.80
CA THR A 59 16.17 -9.56 -10.12
C THR A 59 16.76 -8.57 -11.11
N TRP A 60 18.08 -8.63 -11.29
CA TRP A 60 18.86 -7.56 -11.93
C TRP A 60 18.45 -7.23 -13.37
N ASN A 61 17.92 -8.22 -14.12
CA ASN A 61 17.36 -8.04 -15.46
C ASN A 61 16.05 -7.22 -15.54
N THR A 62 15.65 -6.57 -14.44
CA THR A 62 14.54 -5.61 -14.36
C THR A 62 15.03 -4.31 -13.75
N GLN A 63 14.38 -3.18 -14.07
CA GLN A 63 14.72 -1.93 -13.41
C GLN A 63 14.43 -2.00 -11.90
N ALA A 64 15.45 -1.66 -11.11
CA ALA A 64 15.40 -1.65 -9.65
C ALA A 64 15.73 -0.25 -9.13
N ARG A 65 14.99 0.21 -8.12
CA ARG A 65 15.18 1.48 -7.44
C ARG A 65 15.49 1.22 -5.97
N ILE A 66 16.75 1.34 -5.58
CA ILE A 66 17.20 1.01 -4.22
C ILE A 66 17.31 2.33 -3.44
N THR A 67 16.51 2.44 -2.38
CA THR A 67 16.24 3.68 -1.63
C THR A 67 16.67 3.54 -0.17
N CYS A 68 16.96 4.66 0.48
CA CYS A 68 17.39 4.68 1.89
C CYS A 68 18.64 3.82 2.18
N VAL A 69 19.53 3.68 1.20
CA VAL A 69 20.80 2.94 1.33
C VAL A 69 21.85 3.82 2.00
N SER A 70 22.72 3.26 2.85
CA SER A 70 23.90 3.97 3.33
C SER A 70 24.92 4.13 2.20
N SER A 71 25.26 5.36 1.82
CA SER A 71 26.02 5.68 0.58
C SER A 71 27.30 4.86 0.32
N PRO A 72 28.14 4.48 1.32
CA PRO A 72 29.27 3.57 1.09
C PRO A 72 28.91 2.26 0.36
N PHE A 73 27.71 1.74 0.61
CA PHE A 73 27.18 0.52 0.00
C PHE A 73 26.77 0.65 -1.47
N CYS A 74 26.62 1.87 -2.01
CA CYS A 74 26.36 2.08 -3.44
C CYS A 74 27.42 1.43 -4.32
N SER A 75 28.69 1.48 -3.90
CA SER A 75 29.79 0.88 -4.64
C SER A 75 29.71 -0.66 -4.70
N VAL A 76 29.05 -1.30 -3.73
CA VAL A 76 28.83 -2.76 -3.68
C VAL A 76 27.64 -3.16 -4.52
N ILE A 77 26.56 -2.36 -4.46
CA ILE A 77 25.35 -2.51 -5.29
C ILE A 77 25.70 -2.39 -6.77
N THR A 78 26.41 -1.32 -7.16
CA THR A 78 26.86 -1.10 -8.55
C THR A 78 27.69 -2.28 -9.06
N LYS A 79 28.71 -2.71 -8.30
CA LYS A 79 29.54 -3.90 -8.63
C LYS A 79 28.80 -5.25 -8.61
N SER A 80 27.56 -5.28 -8.12
CA SER A 80 26.69 -6.46 -8.16
C SER A 80 25.84 -6.42 -9.43
N ALA A 81 25.22 -5.28 -9.73
CA ALA A 81 24.51 -5.04 -11.00
C ALA A 81 25.42 -5.28 -12.22
N GLU A 82 26.64 -4.74 -12.21
CA GLU A 82 27.62 -4.86 -13.30
C GLU A 82 28.00 -6.31 -13.62
N LYS A 83 27.96 -7.23 -12.63
CA LYS A 83 28.31 -8.65 -12.83
C LYS A 83 27.25 -9.43 -13.60
N ASP A 84 25.99 -9.05 -13.43
CA ASP A 84 24.86 -9.66 -14.12
C ASP A 84 24.55 -8.94 -15.45
N GLY A 85 25.38 -7.96 -15.85
CA GLY A 85 25.35 -7.27 -17.15
C GLY A 85 24.69 -5.88 -17.13
N GLU A 86 24.18 -5.46 -15.97
CA GLU A 86 23.40 -4.24 -15.78
C GLU A 86 24.28 -3.00 -15.51
N LYS A 87 23.67 -1.81 -15.43
CA LYS A 87 24.37 -0.58 -15.03
C LYS A 87 23.59 0.21 -13.98
N THR A 88 24.31 1.04 -13.22
CA THR A 88 23.68 2.10 -12.43
C THR A 88 23.21 3.23 -13.37
N LEU A 89 21.92 3.55 -13.28
CA LEU A 89 21.18 4.50 -14.12
C LEU A 89 21.14 5.92 -13.51
N SER A 90 21.23 6.00 -12.18
CA SER A 90 21.22 7.25 -11.41
C SER A 90 21.66 6.98 -9.98
N GLU A 91 22.40 7.91 -9.39
CA GLU A 91 22.78 7.92 -7.97
C GLU A 91 22.62 9.34 -7.42
N ASN A 92 21.85 9.49 -6.34
CA ASN A 92 21.68 10.75 -5.61
C ASN A 92 22.00 10.55 -4.13
N ASP A 93 23.04 11.22 -3.63
CA ASP A 93 23.33 11.34 -2.20
C ASP A 93 22.39 12.35 -1.53
N ASN A 94 22.01 12.06 -0.28
CA ASN A 94 21.15 12.88 0.55
C ASN A 94 21.66 12.91 1.99
N TRP A 95 21.55 14.06 2.63
CA TRP A 95 21.66 14.18 4.07
C TRP A 95 20.41 13.61 4.75
N LEU A 96 20.59 12.70 5.71
CA LEU A 96 19.57 12.46 6.73
C LEU A 96 19.72 13.53 7.81
N LEU A 97 18.64 14.21 8.15
CA LEU A 97 18.59 15.08 9.33
C LEU A 97 17.56 14.58 10.34
N ARG A 98 17.83 14.83 11.61
CA ARG A 98 17.00 14.49 12.79
C ARG A 98 16.80 15.73 13.65
N ALA A 99 15.66 15.81 14.31
CA ALA A 99 15.39 16.73 15.41
C ALA A 99 14.62 16.01 16.52
N THR A 100 14.89 16.41 17.77
CA THR A 100 14.18 15.98 18.97
C THR A 100 13.25 17.10 19.50
N PRO A 101 12.37 16.85 20.49
CA PRO A 101 11.50 17.87 21.08
C PRO A 101 12.24 19.10 21.66
N GLU A 102 13.49 18.92 22.08
CA GLU A 102 14.36 19.99 22.59
C GLU A 102 14.89 20.90 21.46
N ASP A 103 15.04 20.36 20.25
CA ASP A 103 15.68 21.02 19.11
C ASP A 103 14.73 21.95 18.35
N VAL A 104 13.48 21.52 18.16
CA VAL A 104 12.50 22.18 17.29
C VAL A 104 11.31 22.68 18.09
N LYS A 105 11.14 24.00 18.13
CA LYS A 105 9.95 24.68 18.68
C LYS A 105 8.99 25.05 17.55
N PRO A 106 7.66 24.91 17.73
CA PRO A 106 6.69 25.29 16.71
C PRO A 106 6.72 26.81 16.51
N LEU A 107 6.85 27.25 15.27
CA LEU A 107 6.63 28.65 14.93
C LEU A 107 5.12 28.95 14.86
N PRO A 108 4.66 30.15 15.24
CA PRO A 108 3.25 30.52 15.16
C PRO A 108 2.76 30.49 13.71
N VAL A 109 1.49 30.12 13.54
CA VAL A 109 0.74 30.34 12.30
C VAL A 109 0.47 31.85 12.19
N PRO A 110 0.79 32.50 11.05
CA PRO A 110 0.51 33.93 10.89
C PRO A 110 -0.99 34.25 10.87
N ASP A 111 -1.33 35.47 11.27
CA ASP A 111 -2.68 36.02 11.12
C ASP A 111 -3.14 35.95 9.65
N GLY A 112 -4.42 35.70 9.41
CA GLY A 112 -4.94 35.46 8.06
C GLY A 112 -4.64 34.07 7.49
N MET A 113 -4.02 33.16 8.26
CA MET A 113 -3.71 31.79 7.85
C MET A 113 -4.17 30.73 8.87
N LYS A 114 -4.29 29.48 8.41
CA LYS A 114 -4.65 28.31 9.20
C LYS A 114 -3.79 27.10 8.82
N LEU A 115 -3.27 26.39 9.83
CA LEU A 115 -2.53 25.15 9.64
C LEU A 115 -3.44 23.95 9.94
N VAL A 116 -3.57 23.04 8.99
CA VAL A 116 -4.43 21.84 9.04
C VAL A 116 -3.63 20.60 8.66
N PRO A 117 -4.11 19.37 8.90
CA PRO A 117 -3.60 18.20 8.18
C PRO A 117 -3.77 18.40 6.66
N VAL A 118 -2.93 17.77 5.84
CA VAL A 118 -3.27 17.64 4.41
C VAL A 118 -4.54 16.80 4.33
N THR A 119 -5.57 17.30 3.64
CA THR A 119 -6.80 16.55 3.37
C THR A 119 -6.82 16.07 1.92
N GLU A 120 -7.74 15.17 1.56
CA GLU A 120 -7.62 14.46 0.27
C GLU A 120 -7.90 15.34 -0.96
N ASP A 121 -8.70 16.39 -0.80
CA ASP A 121 -8.87 17.49 -1.76
C ASP A 121 -7.54 18.21 -2.09
N MET A 122 -6.52 18.07 -1.23
CA MET A 122 -5.18 18.62 -1.44
C MET A 122 -4.22 17.61 -2.08
N VAL A 123 -4.54 16.31 -2.18
CA VAL A 123 -3.63 15.27 -2.69
C VAL A 123 -3.20 15.54 -4.13
N ASP A 124 -4.11 15.99 -5.00
CA ASP A 124 -3.77 16.38 -6.37
C ASP A 124 -2.85 17.62 -6.40
N THR A 125 -2.92 18.51 -5.40
CA THR A 125 -2.00 19.66 -5.26
C THR A 125 -0.61 19.22 -4.77
N VAL A 126 -0.53 18.29 -3.81
CA VAL A 126 0.74 17.65 -3.42
C VAL A 126 1.37 16.96 -4.63
N ASN A 127 0.59 16.17 -5.36
CA ASN A 127 1.13 15.42 -6.50
C ASN A 127 1.57 16.34 -7.65
N ALA A 128 0.81 17.38 -7.97
CA ALA A 128 1.16 18.34 -9.02
C ALA A 128 2.40 19.21 -8.69
N THR A 129 2.84 19.24 -7.42
CA THR A 129 3.98 20.05 -6.96
C THR A 129 5.20 19.20 -6.55
N TRP A 130 5.05 17.89 -6.41
CA TRP A 130 6.13 16.95 -6.11
C TRP A 130 6.95 16.64 -7.37
N LYS A 131 8.23 17.03 -7.39
CA LYS A 131 9.10 16.90 -8.58
C LYS A 131 9.41 15.46 -9.02
N PHE A 132 9.08 14.46 -8.20
CA PHE A 132 9.23 13.03 -8.54
C PHE A 132 7.88 12.35 -8.84
N ALA A 133 6.80 13.13 -8.99
CA ALA A 133 5.49 12.62 -9.33
C ALA A 133 5.46 11.92 -10.70
N SER A 134 4.79 10.78 -10.72
CA SER A 134 4.59 9.92 -11.90
C SER A 134 3.16 9.35 -11.92
N LYS A 135 2.80 8.64 -12.99
CA LYS A 135 1.49 7.98 -13.11
C LYS A 135 1.20 7.06 -11.90
N GLY A 136 0.13 7.35 -11.15
CA GLY A 136 -0.30 6.58 -9.96
C GLY A 136 0.31 7.02 -8.63
N SER A 137 1.22 8.00 -8.61
CA SER A 137 1.81 8.53 -7.37
C SER A 137 0.80 9.25 -6.45
N ASP A 138 -0.36 9.69 -6.96
CA ASP A 138 -1.44 10.23 -6.14
C ASP A 138 -2.01 9.18 -5.18
N MET A 139 -2.09 7.91 -5.59
CA MET A 139 -2.54 6.80 -4.73
C MET A 139 -1.57 6.58 -3.56
N PHE A 140 -0.28 6.80 -3.81
CA PHE A 140 0.78 6.67 -2.81
C PHE A 140 0.74 7.83 -1.81
N ILE A 141 0.60 9.07 -2.31
CA ILE A 141 0.42 10.27 -1.49
C ILE A 141 -0.86 10.17 -0.66
N ARG A 142 -1.97 9.71 -1.24
CA ARG A 142 -3.24 9.41 -0.55
C ARG A 142 -3.04 8.43 0.60
N ALA A 143 -2.35 7.32 0.36
CA ALA A 143 -2.04 6.32 1.39
C ALA A 143 -1.13 6.86 2.51
N MET A 144 -0.23 7.80 2.21
CA MET A 144 0.61 8.47 3.21
C MET A 144 -0.17 9.51 4.02
N VAL A 145 -0.91 10.40 3.36
CA VAL A 145 -1.75 11.43 3.99
C VAL A 145 -2.82 10.83 4.92
N GLN A 146 -3.35 9.65 4.60
CA GLN A 146 -4.31 8.93 5.43
C GLN A 146 -3.70 8.21 6.65
N GLN A 147 -2.37 8.10 6.77
CA GLN A 147 -1.71 7.30 7.82
C GLN A 147 -0.60 8.03 8.59
N PHE A 148 0.00 9.08 8.05
CA PHE A 148 1.08 9.84 8.69
C PHE A 148 0.66 11.24 9.06
N PRO A 149 1.29 11.84 10.09
CA PRO A 149 1.18 13.27 10.28
C PRO A 149 1.51 13.99 8.98
N SER A 150 0.66 14.95 8.63
CA SER A 150 0.84 15.85 7.49
C SER A 150 0.46 17.26 7.93
N ALA A 151 0.93 18.27 7.21
CA ALA A 151 0.61 19.66 7.48
C ALA A 151 0.43 20.44 6.18
N ALA A 152 -0.71 21.10 6.02
CA ALA A 152 -0.97 22.10 5.00
C ALA A 152 -1.21 23.46 5.68
N LEU A 153 -0.61 24.51 5.12
CA LEU A 153 -0.88 25.90 5.46
C LEU A 153 -1.82 26.47 4.40
N LEU A 154 -2.91 27.09 4.83
CA LEU A 154 -3.91 27.74 3.98
C LEU A 154 -4.12 29.19 4.42
N THR A 155 -4.60 30.04 3.53
CA THR A 155 -5.19 31.33 3.93
C THR A 155 -6.53 31.11 4.64
N GLU A 156 -7.06 32.16 5.31
CA GLU A 156 -8.45 32.18 5.78
C GLU A 156 -9.44 31.82 4.67
N SER A 157 -9.28 32.42 3.48
CA SER A 157 -10.07 32.14 2.27
C SER A 157 -9.89 30.72 1.70
N GLY A 158 -8.97 29.92 2.24
CA GLY A 158 -8.76 28.52 1.85
C GLY A 158 -7.78 28.30 0.69
N GLN A 159 -7.11 29.35 0.20
CA GLN A 159 -6.03 29.19 -0.79
C GLN A 159 -4.88 28.39 -0.17
N HIS A 160 -4.44 27.35 -0.87
CA HIS A 160 -3.33 26.50 -0.44
C HIS A 160 -1.99 27.24 -0.57
N VAL A 161 -1.34 27.51 0.57
CA VAL A 161 -0.04 28.21 0.66
C VAL A 161 1.13 27.24 0.52
N GLY A 162 1.06 26.07 1.14
CA GLY A 162 2.14 25.08 1.14
C GLY A 162 1.82 23.88 2.03
N HIS A 163 2.60 22.80 1.89
CA HIS A 163 2.42 21.57 2.67
C HIS A 163 3.74 20.83 2.94
N MET A 164 3.66 19.82 3.81
CA MET A 164 4.65 18.77 4.01
C MET A 164 3.90 17.50 4.45
N VAL A 165 4.38 16.32 4.05
CA VAL A 165 3.71 15.03 4.26
C VAL A 165 4.67 14.07 4.95
N GLY A 166 4.22 13.36 5.98
CA GLY A 166 4.98 12.25 6.55
C GLY A 166 5.10 11.10 5.55
N GLU A 167 6.31 10.60 5.33
CA GLU A 167 6.61 9.54 4.37
C GLU A 167 6.72 8.18 5.05
N HIS A 168 6.40 7.14 4.29
CA HIS A 168 6.21 5.76 4.73
C HIS A 168 7.46 5.06 5.27
N TYR A 169 8.67 5.54 4.97
CA TYR A 169 9.93 5.07 5.58
C TYR A 169 10.36 5.91 6.81
N GLY A 170 9.49 6.79 7.32
CA GLY A 170 9.66 7.53 8.58
C GLY A 170 9.70 9.07 8.47
N PRO A 171 10.66 9.65 7.72
CA PRO A 171 10.86 11.09 7.55
C PRO A 171 9.64 11.86 7.07
N MET A 172 9.65 13.16 7.35
CA MET A 172 8.78 14.13 6.71
C MET A 172 9.40 14.52 5.36
N GLY A 173 8.59 14.53 4.30
CA GLY A 173 9.01 14.89 2.96
C GLY A 173 7.96 15.70 2.21
N MET A 174 8.11 15.76 0.89
CA MET A 174 7.25 16.54 -0.02
C MET A 174 7.02 18.00 0.41
N LEU A 175 8.03 18.65 1.02
CA LEU A 175 7.91 20.05 1.46
C LEU A 175 7.78 20.99 0.27
N TYR A 176 6.64 21.69 0.18
CA TYR A 176 6.37 22.67 -0.87
C TYR A 176 5.70 23.94 -0.32
N VAL A 177 6.02 25.09 -0.92
CA VAL A 177 5.32 26.37 -0.73
C VAL A 177 5.14 27.02 -2.10
N GLN A 178 3.95 27.55 -2.39
CA GLN A 178 3.61 28.21 -3.65
C GLN A 178 4.53 29.42 -3.91
N PRO A 179 4.92 29.70 -5.17
CA PRO A 179 5.93 30.71 -5.50
C PRO A 179 5.73 32.08 -4.85
N GLU A 180 4.50 32.59 -4.86
CA GLU A 180 4.08 33.90 -4.36
C GLU A 180 4.14 34.03 -2.83
N PHE A 181 4.18 32.90 -2.10
CA PHE A 181 4.30 32.85 -0.65
C PHE A 181 5.72 32.53 -0.14
N ARG A 182 6.71 32.43 -1.05
CA ARG A 182 8.12 32.14 -0.68
C ARG A 182 8.81 33.35 -0.04
N GLY A 183 9.92 33.10 0.65
CA GLY A 183 10.69 34.12 1.37
C GLY A 183 10.10 34.51 2.73
N GLN A 184 8.77 34.39 2.92
CA GLN A 184 8.03 34.79 4.12
C GLN A 184 8.18 33.83 5.33
N GLY A 185 9.16 32.92 5.31
CA GLY A 185 9.41 31.96 6.39
C GLY A 185 8.39 30.81 6.53
N LEU A 186 7.27 30.82 5.78
CA LEU A 186 6.12 29.93 5.97
C LEU A 186 6.43 28.42 5.88
N ALA A 187 7.42 28.01 5.08
CA ALA A 187 7.92 26.64 5.06
C ALA A 187 8.43 26.17 6.44
N LYS A 188 9.02 27.08 7.24
CA LYS A 188 9.43 26.79 8.62
C LYS A 188 8.24 26.58 9.54
N VAL A 189 7.13 27.31 9.35
CA VAL A 189 5.89 27.10 10.12
C VAL A 189 5.36 25.69 9.88
N ILE A 190 5.33 25.25 8.61
CA ILE A 190 4.90 23.90 8.23
C ILE A 190 5.83 22.84 8.86
N VAL A 191 7.15 22.92 8.63
CA VAL A 191 8.15 21.96 9.15
C VAL A 191 8.10 21.85 10.67
N THR A 192 8.14 22.98 11.39
CA THR A 192 8.24 22.97 12.86
C THR A 192 6.98 22.47 13.55
N ASN A 193 5.80 22.77 13.01
CA ASN A 193 4.53 22.26 13.52
C ASN A 193 4.27 20.80 13.12
N LEU A 194 4.78 20.35 11.96
CA LEU A 194 4.71 18.93 11.60
C LEU A 194 5.61 18.08 12.50
N ALA A 195 6.80 18.56 12.83
CA ALA A 195 7.69 17.93 13.80
C ALA A 195 7.01 17.74 15.18
N GLN A 196 6.24 18.72 15.67
CA GLN A 196 5.47 18.56 16.92
C GLN A 196 4.45 17.40 16.86
N LYS A 197 3.91 17.06 15.68
CA LYS A 197 2.99 15.93 15.54
C LYS A 197 3.72 14.59 15.64
N TYR A 198 4.97 14.50 15.19
CA TYR A 198 5.83 13.34 15.42
C TYR A 198 6.24 13.23 16.89
N PHE A 199 6.69 14.33 17.50
CA PHE A 199 7.00 14.37 18.94
C PHE A 199 5.80 13.98 19.81
N GLY A 200 4.59 14.40 19.43
CA GLY A 200 3.34 14.03 20.09
C GLY A 200 2.93 12.55 19.94
N LEU A 201 3.58 11.79 19.06
CA LEU A 201 3.48 10.33 18.96
C LEU A 201 4.59 9.59 19.73
N GLY A 202 5.59 10.32 20.25
CA GLY A 202 6.80 9.75 20.86
C GLY A 202 7.93 9.48 19.86
N GLU A 203 7.79 9.93 18.61
CA GLU A 203 8.76 9.73 17.53
C GLU A 203 9.59 11.00 17.28
N ASP A 204 10.86 10.84 16.91
CA ASP A 204 11.68 11.97 16.44
C ASP A 204 11.27 12.41 15.03
N ALA A 205 11.53 13.68 14.71
CA ALA A 205 11.28 14.22 13.39
C ALA A 205 12.52 14.04 12.52
N TYR A 206 12.37 13.32 11.40
CA TYR A 206 13.43 13.13 10.41
C TYR A 206 13.09 13.83 9.09
N VAL A 207 14.10 14.24 8.32
CA VAL A 207 13.94 14.68 6.92
C VAL A 207 15.10 14.16 6.07
N ILE A 208 14.86 13.90 4.78
CA ILE A 208 15.90 13.57 3.80
C ILE A 208 16.06 14.75 2.85
N VAL A 209 17.31 15.19 2.61
CA VAL A 209 17.62 16.35 1.78
C VAL A 209 18.79 16.04 0.85
N GLU A 210 18.55 16.05 -0.47
CA GLU A 210 19.58 15.92 -1.51
C GLU A 210 20.79 16.82 -1.22
N THR A 211 22.01 16.30 -1.39
CA THR A 211 23.24 17.05 -1.06
C THR A 211 23.38 18.37 -1.82
N THR A 212 22.83 18.43 -3.04
CA THR A 212 22.77 19.63 -3.90
C THR A 212 21.72 20.67 -3.46
N ASN A 213 20.78 20.31 -2.58
CA ASN A 213 19.67 21.15 -2.16
C ASN A 213 20.02 21.97 -0.91
N GLU A 214 21.07 22.80 -1.01
CA GLU A 214 21.54 23.67 0.08
C GLU A 214 20.42 24.51 0.71
N LYS A 215 19.42 24.94 -0.09
CA LYS A 215 18.31 25.77 0.39
C LYS A 215 17.42 25.02 1.37
N SER A 216 17.10 23.75 1.08
CA SER A 216 16.38 22.89 2.01
C SER A 216 17.23 22.53 3.22
N LEU A 217 18.52 22.23 3.03
CA LEU A 217 19.45 21.90 4.12
C LEU A 217 19.55 23.05 5.15
N LYS A 218 19.84 24.26 4.66
CA LYS A 218 19.93 25.48 5.49
C LYS A 218 18.58 25.84 6.12
N LEU A 219 17.45 25.57 5.46
CA LEU A 219 16.13 25.77 6.03
C LEU A 219 15.90 24.90 7.26
N HIS A 220 16.12 23.58 7.15
CA HIS A 220 15.91 22.63 8.24
C HIS A 220 16.89 22.86 9.41
N GLN A 221 18.17 23.10 9.10
CA GLN A 221 19.16 23.50 10.12
C GLN A 221 18.73 24.76 10.87
N SER A 222 18.22 25.77 10.16
CA SER A 222 17.78 27.04 10.77
C SER A 222 16.43 26.98 11.54
N VAL A 223 15.93 25.77 11.83
CA VAL A 223 14.82 25.53 12.77
C VAL A 223 15.11 24.44 13.82
N GLY A 224 16.29 23.82 13.80
CA GLY A 224 16.73 22.86 14.83
C GLY A 224 17.26 21.51 14.32
N PHE A 225 16.94 21.13 13.07
CA PHE A 225 17.35 19.82 12.53
C PHE A 225 18.86 19.72 12.32
N LYS A 226 19.46 18.66 12.86
CA LYS A 226 20.90 18.37 12.73
C LYS A 226 21.09 17.26 11.70
N VAL A 227 22.14 17.36 10.89
CA VAL A 227 22.59 16.24 10.07
C VAL A 227 22.98 15.09 11.00
N VAL A 228 22.50 13.88 10.73
CA VAL A 228 22.89 12.69 11.47
C VAL A 228 24.33 12.33 11.06
N PRO A 229 25.31 12.31 11.98
CA PRO A 229 26.68 11.95 11.63
C PRO A 229 26.76 10.57 10.97
N ASP A 230 27.69 10.44 10.02
CA ASP A 230 28.07 9.18 9.36
C ASP A 230 26.94 8.42 8.62
N ILE A 231 25.74 9.02 8.50
CA ILE A 231 24.61 8.49 7.72
C ILE A 231 24.31 9.41 6.53
N MET A 232 24.88 9.06 5.37
CA MET A 232 24.51 9.62 4.07
C MET A 232 23.59 8.63 3.35
N VAL A 233 22.43 9.10 2.89
CA VAL A 233 21.37 8.28 2.29
C VAL A 233 21.42 8.40 0.77
N ALA A 234 21.64 7.28 0.09
CA ALA A 234 21.63 7.20 -1.37
C ALA A 234 20.30 6.66 -1.92
N TRP A 235 19.96 7.15 -3.12
CA TRP A 235 18.89 6.65 -3.97
C TRP A 235 19.50 6.22 -5.30
N LEU A 236 19.45 4.91 -5.57
CA LEU A 236 20.04 4.27 -6.75
C LEU A 236 18.95 3.81 -7.71
N GLY A 237 19.21 3.95 -9.01
CA GLY A 237 18.52 3.24 -10.07
C GLY A 237 19.48 2.27 -10.74
N CYS A 238 19.08 1.03 -10.97
CA CYS A 238 19.85 0.01 -11.69
C CYS A 238 18.99 -0.65 -12.77
N GLY A 239 19.60 -1.14 -13.85
CA GLY A 239 18.92 -1.94 -14.87
C GLY A 239 19.60 -1.92 -16.24
N PRO A 240 18.89 -2.40 -17.30
CA PRO A 240 19.51 -2.72 -18.57
C PRO A 240 20.24 -1.58 -19.25
N GLN A 241 21.28 -1.93 -20.00
CA GLN A 241 22.18 -0.97 -20.65
C GLN A 241 21.47 0.00 -21.61
N ASN A 242 20.30 -0.39 -22.12
CA ASN A 242 19.46 0.40 -23.04
C ASN A 242 18.29 1.13 -22.35
N SER A 243 18.13 1.02 -21.03
CA SER A 243 17.00 1.63 -20.31
C SER A 243 17.21 3.12 -20.00
N GLU A 244 16.10 3.88 -19.98
CA GLU A 244 16.12 5.32 -19.63
C GLU A 244 16.30 5.58 -18.12
N PRO A 245 16.81 6.76 -17.72
CA PRO A 245 16.96 7.13 -16.32
C PRO A 245 15.62 7.25 -15.58
N ILE A 246 15.52 6.52 -14.46
CA ILE A 246 14.32 6.37 -13.59
C ILE A 246 13.82 7.69 -12.95
N LEU A 247 14.58 8.79 -13.11
CA LEU A 247 14.32 10.10 -12.51
C LEU A 247 13.99 11.21 -13.54
N SER A 248 13.60 10.85 -14.78
CA SER A 248 13.09 11.82 -15.75
C SER A 248 11.64 12.25 -15.41
N THR A 249 11.32 13.53 -15.64
CA THR A 249 10.04 14.14 -15.25
C THR A 249 9.04 14.17 -16.42
N THR A 250 7.80 13.67 -16.26
CA THR A 250 6.60 14.28 -16.91
C THR A 250 5.23 13.71 -16.46
N THR A 251 4.21 14.57 -16.58
CA THR A 251 2.75 14.26 -16.69
C THR A 251 1.97 13.63 -15.52
N SER A 252 1.44 14.54 -14.68
CA SER A 252 -0.01 14.74 -14.38
C SER A 252 -0.86 13.62 -13.74
N ALA A 253 -1.51 13.98 -12.63
CA ALA A 253 -2.50 13.19 -11.88
C ALA A 253 -3.93 13.23 -12.47
N ALA A 254 -4.77 12.26 -12.10
CA ALA A 254 -6.24 12.39 -12.05
C ALA A 254 -6.95 11.23 -11.29
N LYS A 255 -7.68 11.54 -10.19
CA LYS A 255 -8.72 10.71 -9.50
C LYS A 255 -8.24 9.41 -8.81
N ALA A 256 -8.62 9.05 -7.57
CA ALA A 256 -9.97 9.06 -7.00
C ALA A 256 -10.04 8.79 -5.47
N GLU A 257 -11.21 9.07 -4.88
CA GLU A 257 -11.59 9.13 -3.44
C GLU A 257 -12.78 8.14 -3.17
N LYS A 258 -13.17 7.59 -1.99
CA LYS A 258 -12.65 7.30 -0.60
C LYS A 258 -13.40 5.99 -0.15
N VAL A 259 -13.78 5.57 1.08
CA VAL A 259 -13.68 5.96 2.52
C VAL A 259 -13.76 4.65 3.35
N PHE A 260 -13.15 4.50 4.55
CA PHE A 260 -13.59 3.45 5.51
C PHE A 260 -13.30 3.74 7.00
N THR A 261 -14.29 3.54 7.88
CA THR A 261 -14.15 3.39 9.35
C THR A 261 -15.27 2.52 9.95
N GLN A 262 -15.12 2.08 11.21
CA GLN A 262 -16.10 1.32 12.02
C GLN A 262 -16.44 -0.13 11.58
N ALA A 263 -15.41 -0.97 11.45
CA ALA A 263 -15.54 -2.42 11.54
C ALA A 263 -14.67 -2.96 12.69
N LYS A 264 -15.00 -4.14 13.25
CA LYS A 264 -13.99 -4.92 13.99
C LYS A 264 -12.85 -5.26 13.03
N PRO A 265 -11.57 -5.28 13.47
CA PRO A 265 -10.47 -5.71 12.62
C PRO A 265 -10.62 -7.20 12.27
N VAL A 266 -10.99 -7.47 11.02
CA VAL A 266 -11.01 -8.82 10.44
C VAL A 266 -9.67 -9.07 9.76
N ILE A 267 -8.95 -10.11 10.16
CA ILE A 267 -7.79 -10.59 9.41
C ILE A 267 -8.31 -11.49 8.28
N GLN A 268 -7.95 -11.14 7.05
CA GLN A 268 -8.49 -11.71 5.83
C GLN A 268 -7.50 -12.69 5.19
N ALA A 269 -8.01 -13.69 4.44
CA ALA A 269 -7.22 -14.61 3.62
C ALA A 269 -6.06 -15.33 4.35
N VAL A 270 -6.25 -15.71 5.63
CA VAL A 270 -5.21 -16.35 6.45
C VAL A 270 -5.24 -17.87 6.25
N ALA A 271 -4.10 -18.54 6.06
CA ALA A 271 -4.09 -20.00 6.09
C ALA A 271 -4.42 -20.53 7.50
N ASP A 272 -5.32 -21.51 7.63
CA ASP A 272 -5.85 -21.96 8.93
C ASP A 272 -4.76 -22.50 9.89
N THR A 273 -3.68 -23.05 9.34
CA THR A 273 -2.45 -23.44 10.04
C THR A 273 -1.82 -22.31 10.88
N PHE A 274 -2.04 -21.04 10.51
CA PHE A 274 -1.60 -19.88 11.30
C PHE A 274 -2.61 -19.45 12.37
N PHE A 275 -3.87 -19.93 12.36
CA PHE A 275 -4.88 -19.52 13.34
C PHE A 275 -4.45 -19.80 14.80
N PRO A 276 -3.89 -20.98 15.17
CA PRO A 276 -3.43 -21.22 16.55
C PRO A 276 -2.36 -20.22 17.00
N VAL A 277 -1.45 -19.83 16.11
CA VAL A 277 -0.41 -18.82 16.38
C VAL A 277 -1.02 -17.44 16.59
N ILE A 278 -1.98 -17.05 15.74
CA ILE A 278 -2.67 -15.76 15.80
C ILE A 278 -3.58 -15.67 17.04
N ALA A 279 -4.26 -16.76 17.41
CA ALA A 279 -5.09 -16.83 18.61
C ALA A 279 -4.22 -16.71 19.87
N LYS A 280 -3.14 -17.50 19.99
CA LYS A 280 -2.18 -17.41 21.10
C LYS A 280 -1.57 -16.01 21.23
N THR A 281 -1.11 -15.42 20.12
CA THR A 281 -0.56 -14.05 20.09
C THR A 281 -1.57 -12.98 20.50
N ALA A 282 -2.86 -13.20 20.24
CA ALA A 282 -3.93 -12.31 20.67
C ALA A 282 -4.21 -12.44 22.18
N GLU A 283 -4.31 -13.66 22.70
CA GLU A 283 -4.53 -13.93 24.13
C GLU A 283 -3.37 -13.45 25.00
N GLU A 284 -2.12 -13.66 24.57
CA GLU A 284 -0.91 -13.13 25.21
C GLU A 284 -0.90 -11.59 25.29
N LYS A 285 -1.60 -10.93 24.38
CA LYS A 285 -1.79 -9.47 24.35
C LYS A 285 -3.12 -9.02 24.97
N GLY A 286 -3.84 -9.92 25.64
CA GLY A 286 -5.11 -9.67 26.33
C GLY A 286 -6.34 -9.52 25.43
N GLY A 287 -6.17 -9.71 24.11
CA GLY A 287 -7.26 -9.73 23.13
C GLY A 287 -7.84 -11.13 22.96
N LYS A 288 -8.74 -11.28 21.98
CA LYS A 288 -9.35 -12.56 21.59
C LYS A 288 -9.49 -12.64 20.07
N CYS A 289 -9.31 -13.85 19.53
CA CYS A 289 -9.53 -14.16 18.12
C CYS A 289 -10.66 -15.18 17.99
N ASP A 290 -11.74 -14.80 17.31
CA ASP A 290 -12.81 -15.72 16.95
C ASP A 290 -12.63 -16.12 15.47
N THR A 291 -12.48 -17.41 15.16
CA THR A 291 -12.60 -17.91 13.78
C THR A 291 -14.03 -17.72 13.30
N VAL A 292 -14.22 -17.13 12.12
CA VAL A 292 -15.56 -16.90 11.56
C VAL A 292 -16.05 -18.15 10.83
N ASP A 293 -15.30 -18.58 9.81
CA ASP A 293 -15.55 -19.81 9.05
C ASP A 293 -14.26 -20.26 8.35
N GLY A 294 -14.13 -21.57 8.15
CA GLY A 294 -13.11 -22.16 7.29
C GLY A 294 -13.54 -22.13 5.81
N GLN A 295 -12.59 -22.02 4.90
CA GLN A 295 -12.84 -21.88 3.46
C GLN A 295 -11.85 -22.70 2.64
N TRP A 296 -12.30 -23.14 1.47
CA TRP A 296 -11.46 -23.70 0.42
C TRP A 296 -10.83 -22.55 -0.37
N LEU A 297 -9.52 -22.60 -0.60
CA LEU A 297 -8.89 -21.90 -1.71
C LEU A 297 -8.89 -22.84 -2.92
N LEU A 298 -9.39 -22.38 -4.07
CA LEU A 298 -9.27 -23.10 -5.33
C LEU A 298 -8.54 -22.25 -6.37
N LYS A 299 -7.84 -22.93 -7.27
CA LYS A 299 -7.08 -22.38 -8.40
C LYS A 299 -7.56 -23.01 -9.71
N ALA A 300 -7.56 -22.24 -10.79
CA ALA A 300 -7.58 -22.76 -12.16
C ALA A 300 -6.54 -22.01 -13.01
N THR A 301 -5.95 -22.72 -13.98
CA THR A 301 -5.01 -22.18 -14.99
C THR A 301 -5.72 -21.99 -16.34
N PRO A 302 -5.09 -21.37 -17.36
CA PRO A 302 -5.68 -21.21 -18.69
C PRO A 302 -6.09 -22.53 -19.36
N GLU A 303 -5.40 -23.65 -19.04
CA GLU A 303 -5.70 -24.98 -19.58
C GLU A 303 -6.92 -25.64 -18.94
N ASP A 304 -7.23 -25.25 -17.69
CA ASP A 304 -8.35 -25.82 -16.92
C ASP A 304 -9.71 -25.24 -17.33
N ILE A 305 -9.74 -23.98 -17.71
CA ILE A 305 -10.98 -23.24 -18.01
C ILE A 305 -11.25 -23.23 -19.50
N LYS A 306 -12.53 -23.41 -19.86
CA LYS A 306 -13.03 -23.15 -21.21
C LYS A 306 -14.12 -22.08 -21.14
N PRO A 307 -13.89 -20.87 -21.71
CA PRO A 307 -14.90 -19.81 -21.77
C PRO A 307 -16.22 -20.32 -22.35
N LEU A 308 -17.31 -20.09 -21.64
CA LEU A 308 -18.65 -20.46 -22.11
C LEU A 308 -19.28 -19.29 -22.89
N PRO A 309 -20.04 -19.58 -23.96
CA PRO A 309 -20.71 -18.54 -24.74
C PRO A 309 -21.73 -17.78 -23.89
N VAL A 310 -21.90 -16.49 -24.21
CA VAL A 310 -23.01 -15.69 -23.69
C VAL A 310 -24.32 -16.18 -24.34
N PRO A 311 -25.36 -16.49 -23.57
CA PRO A 311 -26.64 -16.93 -24.15
C PRO A 311 -27.36 -15.81 -24.90
N ASP A 312 -28.14 -16.19 -25.91
CA ASP A 312 -29.00 -15.29 -26.67
C ASP A 312 -29.92 -14.45 -25.75
N GLY A 313 -30.18 -13.20 -26.12
CA GLY A 313 -30.95 -12.26 -25.27
C GLY A 313 -30.16 -11.67 -24.09
N MET A 314 -28.85 -11.95 -23.98
CA MET A 314 -27.98 -11.45 -22.91
C MET A 314 -26.68 -10.82 -23.42
N LYS A 315 -26.11 -9.94 -22.61
CA LYS A 315 -24.83 -9.26 -22.86
C LYS A 315 -23.94 -9.37 -21.62
N LEU A 316 -22.65 -9.62 -21.84
CA LEU A 316 -21.65 -9.76 -20.79
C LEU A 316 -20.70 -8.57 -20.84
N VAL A 317 -20.56 -7.87 -19.71
CA VAL A 317 -19.81 -6.62 -19.57
C VAL A 317 -18.91 -6.69 -18.32
N SER A 318 -18.04 -5.70 -18.11
CA SER A 318 -17.48 -5.47 -16.77
C SER A 318 -18.55 -4.81 -15.89
N VAL A 319 -18.49 -5.01 -14.56
CA VAL A 319 -19.32 -4.23 -13.62
C VAL A 319 -18.92 -2.76 -13.73
N THR A 320 -19.90 -1.85 -13.70
CA THR A 320 -19.70 -0.40 -13.72
C THR A 320 -20.18 0.23 -12.41
N GLU A 321 -19.83 1.50 -12.13
CA GLU A 321 -20.11 2.13 -10.83
C GLU A 321 -21.61 2.24 -10.51
N ASP A 322 -22.47 2.43 -11.51
CA ASP A 322 -23.93 2.43 -11.41
C ASP A 322 -24.52 1.06 -10.99
N MET A 323 -23.80 -0.04 -11.23
CA MET A 323 -24.23 -1.37 -10.80
C MET A 323 -23.88 -1.66 -9.33
N THR A 324 -23.05 -0.84 -8.68
CA THR A 324 -22.45 -1.17 -7.38
C THR A 324 -23.46 -1.19 -6.23
N GLU A 325 -24.54 -0.43 -6.30
CA GLU A 325 -25.70 -0.55 -5.38
C GLU A 325 -26.37 -1.93 -5.49
N THR A 326 -26.56 -2.44 -6.71
CA THR A 326 -27.13 -3.79 -6.95
C THR A 326 -26.19 -4.89 -6.46
N VAL A 327 -24.88 -4.75 -6.65
CA VAL A 327 -23.89 -5.66 -6.07
C VAL A 327 -23.96 -5.61 -4.53
N SER A 328 -23.94 -4.40 -3.96
CA SER A 328 -23.95 -4.16 -2.52
C SER A 328 -25.19 -4.75 -1.85
N SER A 329 -26.38 -4.55 -2.41
CA SER A 329 -27.65 -5.07 -1.88
C SER A 329 -27.78 -6.60 -1.97
N THR A 330 -27.02 -7.26 -2.86
CA THR A 330 -27.06 -8.72 -3.04
C THR A 330 -25.94 -9.46 -2.30
N TRP A 331 -24.96 -8.74 -1.74
CA TRP A 331 -23.85 -9.32 -0.99
C TRP A 331 -24.24 -9.62 0.46
N LYS A 332 -24.16 -10.89 0.88
CA LYS A 332 -24.61 -11.34 2.21
C LYS A 332 -23.84 -10.75 3.42
N PHE A 333 -22.72 -10.08 3.18
CA PHE A 333 -21.92 -9.39 4.19
C PHE A 333 -22.02 -7.86 4.10
N THR A 334 -23.03 -7.35 3.39
CA THR A 334 -23.21 -5.91 3.16
C THR A 334 -23.50 -5.14 4.46
N ALA A 335 -22.92 -3.95 4.55
CA ALA A 335 -22.94 -3.06 5.69
C ALA A 335 -22.78 -1.60 5.21
N LYS A 336 -22.81 -0.64 6.15
CA LYS A 336 -22.57 0.78 5.83
C LYS A 336 -21.18 0.94 5.20
N GLY A 337 -21.14 1.46 3.96
CA GLY A 337 -19.91 1.66 3.18
C GLY A 337 -19.56 0.50 2.23
N SER A 338 -20.28 -0.64 2.25
CA SER A 338 -19.99 -1.77 1.35
C SER A 338 -20.11 -1.42 -0.14
N GLU A 339 -20.96 -0.47 -0.50
CA GLU A 339 -21.05 0.03 -1.88
C GLU A 339 -19.75 0.74 -2.31
N ASP A 340 -19.14 1.54 -1.42
CA ASP A 340 -17.89 2.25 -1.73
C ASP A 340 -16.68 1.30 -1.74
N TYR A 341 -16.70 0.23 -0.94
CA TYR A 341 -15.78 -0.90 -1.10
C TYR A 341 -15.90 -1.50 -2.50
N ILE A 342 -17.14 -1.75 -2.95
CA ILE A 342 -17.39 -2.36 -4.26
C ILE A 342 -17.01 -1.43 -5.40
N LYS A 343 -17.25 -0.11 -5.31
CA LYS A 343 -16.70 0.89 -6.26
C LYS A 343 -15.17 0.81 -6.30
N ALA A 344 -14.52 0.77 -5.13
CA ALA A 344 -13.07 0.64 -5.04
C ALA A 344 -12.55 -0.68 -5.65
N LEU A 345 -13.28 -1.80 -5.54
CA LEU A 345 -12.95 -3.06 -6.23
C LEU A 345 -13.12 -2.93 -7.75
N VAL A 346 -14.27 -2.44 -8.21
CA VAL A 346 -14.63 -2.31 -9.63
C VAL A 346 -13.68 -1.38 -10.39
N ARG A 347 -13.17 -0.32 -9.74
CA ARG A 347 -12.13 0.56 -10.28
C ARG A 347 -10.75 -0.09 -10.41
N GLN A 348 -10.47 -1.18 -9.70
CA GLN A 348 -9.10 -1.69 -9.47
C GLN A 348 -8.84 -3.12 -9.95
N PHE A 349 -9.88 -3.94 -10.11
CA PHE A 349 -9.76 -5.36 -10.46
C PHE A 349 -10.71 -5.74 -11.60
N PRO A 350 -10.39 -6.79 -12.38
CA PRO A 350 -11.33 -7.36 -13.33
C PRO A 350 -12.68 -7.69 -12.68
N SER A 351 -13.75 -7.54 -13.45
CA SER A 351 -15.12 -7.88 -13.04
C SER A 351 -15.92 -8.39 -14.23
N ALA A 352 -17.00 -9.13 -13.97
CA ALA A 352 -17.91 -9.59 -14.99
C ALA A 352 -19.36 -9.43 -14.49
N ALA A 353 -20.22 -8.82 -15.30
CA ALA A 353 -21.66 -8.73 -15.08
C ALA A 353 -22.39 -9.23 -16.33
N LEU A 354 -23.38 -10.10 -16.12
CA LEU A 354 -24.32 -10.55 -17.14
C LEU A 354 -25.60 -9.73 -17.01
N LEU A 355 -26.08 -9.19 -18.13
CA LEU A 355 -27.30 -8.41 -18.24
C LEU A 355 -28.19 -9.02 -19.33
N THR A 356 -29.50 -8.75 -19.31
CA THR A 356 -30.34 -8.94 -20.50
C THR A 356 -30.01 -7.90 -21.57
N GLU A 357 -30.46 -8.09 -22.81
CA GLU A 357 -30.45 -7.05 -23.85
C GLU A 357 -31.06 -5.73 -23.34
N SER A 358 -32.22 -5.81 -22.68
CA SER A 358 -32.91 -4.69 -22.02
C SER A 358 -32.18 -4.08 -20.82
N GLY A 359 -31.00 -4.60 -20.44
CA GLY A 359 -30.14 -4.04 -19.39
C GLY A 359 -30.46 -4.51 -17.98
N GLN A 360 -31.42 -5.43 -17.78
CA GLN A 360 -31.71 -5.99 -16.47
C GLN A 360 -30.49 -6.79 -15.96
N HIS A 361 -30.00 -6.45 -14.77
CA HIS A 361 -28.88 -7.15 -14.14
C HIS A 361 -29.26 -8.60 -13.76
N VAL A 362 -28.57 -9.57 -14.34
CA VAL A 362 -28.79 -11.01 -14.15
C VAL A 362 -27.86 -11.58 -13.06
N GLY A 363 -26.60 -11.16 -13.01
CA GLY A 363 -25.61 -11.64 -12.05
C GLY A 363 -24.21 -11.07 -12.31
N HIS A 364 -23.31 -11.20 -11.34
CA HIS A 364 -21.95 -10.66 -11.41
C HIS A 364 -20.93 -11.49 -10.62
N MET A 365 -19.64 -11.17 -10.82
CA MET A 365 -18.49 -11.56 -10.00
C MET A 365 -17.42 -10.48 -10.13
N ILE A 366 -16.60 -10.25 -9.09
CA ILE A 366 -15.65 -9.13 -8.99
C ILE A 366 -14.34 -9.63 -8.37
N GLY A 367 -13.19 -9.21 -8.92
CA GLY A 367 -11.88 -9.42 -8.30
C GLY A 367 -11.74 -8.68 -6.96
N GLN A 368 -10.99 -9.26 -6.03
CA GLN A 368 -10.86 -8.78 -4.66
C GLN A 368 -9.43 -8.43 -4.29
N THR A 369 -9.28 -7.58 -3.27
CA THR A 369 -7.99 -7.15 -2.68
C THR A 369 -7.10 -8.28 -2.14
N ILE A 370 -7.62 -9.51 -2.03
CA ILE A 370 -6.89 -10.71 -1.60
C ILE A 370 -6.41 -11.60 -2.78
N GLY A 371 -6.47 -11.10 -4.02
CA GLY A 371 -6.02 -11.84 -5.21
C GLY A 371 -7.02 -12.87 -5.75
N THR A 372 -8.22 -12.97 -5.18
CA THR A 372 -9.26 -13.90 -5.62
C THR A 372 -10.42 -13.21 -6.32
N MET A 373 -11.08 -13.93 -7.23
CA MET A 373 -12.41 -13.59 -7.71
C MET A 373 -13.44 -13.91 -6.62
N GLY A 374 -14.40 -13.01 -6.39
CA GLY A 374 -15.43 -13.18 -5.36
C GLY A 374 -16.71 -12.42 -5.68
N LEU A 375 -17.56 -12.26 -4.66
CA LEU A 375 -18.90 -11.66 -4.76
C LEU A 375 -19.76 -12.31 -5.87
N LEU A 376 -19.58 -13.61 -6.15
CA LEU A 376 -20.37 -14.31 -7.18
C LEU A 376 -21.85 -14.36 -6.81
N TYR A 377 -22.70 -13.73 -7.63
CA TYR A 377 -24.15 -13.71 -7.43
C TYR A 377 -24.91 -13.86 -8.75
N VAL A 378 -26.08 -14.51 -8.68
CA VAL A 378 -27.08 -14.57 -9.77
C VAL A 378 -28.47 -14.36 -9.17
N GLN A 379 -29.30 -13.54 -9.81
CA GLN A 379 -30.67 -13.23 -9.38
C GLN A 379 -31.55 -14.50 -9.35
N PRO A 380 -32.48 -14.66 -8.38
CA PRO A 380 -33.25 -15.89 -8.19
C PRO A 380 -33.95 -16.41 -9.46
N ALA A 381 -34.60 -15.53 -10.23
CA ALA A 381 -35.29 -15.87 -11.49
C ALA A 381 -34.37 -16.39 -12.62
N PHE A 382 -33.06 -16.28 -12.43
CA PHE A 382 -32.02 -16.64 -13.41
C PHE A 382 -31.09 -17.77 -12.91
N ARG A 383 -31.28 -18.25 -11.67
CA ARG A 383 -30.52 -19.39 -11.11
C ARG A 383 -30.82 -20.69 -11.85
N ARG A 384 -29.93 -21.68 -11.69
CA ARG A 384 -29.96 -23.02 -12.33
C ARG A 384 -29.85 -23.05 -13.86
N LYS A 385 -29.94 -21.92 -14.57
CA LYS A 385 -29.78 -21.76 -16.03
C LYS A 385 -28.31 -21.73 -16.52
N GLY A 386 -27.37 -22.29 -15.76
CA GLY A 386 -25.93 -22.27 -16.08
C GLY A 386 -25.20 -20.92 -15.96
N LEU A 387 -25.90 -19.78 -15.95
CA LEU A 387 -25.35 -18.43 -16.13
C LEU A 387 -24.18 -18.03 -15.19
N ALA A 388 -24.18 -18.51 -13.95
CA ALA A 388 -23.05 -18.31 -13.02
C ALA A 388 -21.72 -18.84 -13.60
N LYS A 389 -21.77 -19.92 -14.40
CA LYS A 389 -20.60 -20.46 -15.09
C LYS A 389 -20.07 -19.51 -16.16
N VAL A 390 -20.94 -18.89 -16.96
CA VAL A 390 -20.54 -17.90 -17.98
C VAL A 390 -19.77 -16.76 -17.33
N ILE A 391 -20.31 -16.20 -16.24
CA ILE A 391 -19.69 -15.14 -15.44
C ILE A 391 -18.31 -15.57 -14.89
N VAL A 392 -18.23 -16.73 -14.23
CA VAL A 392 -16.95 -17.24 -13.67
C VAL A 392 -15.92 -17.50 -14.77
N THR A 393 -16.28 -18.15 -15.87
CA THR A 393 -15.32 -18.46 -16.94
C THR A 393 -14.81 -17.22 -17.68
N ASN A 394 -15.66 -16.18 -17.84
CA ASN A 394 -15.22 -14.92 -18.42
C ASN A 394 -14.34 -14.12 -17.46
N LEU A 395 -14.65 -14.09 -16.17
CA LEU A 395 -13.79 -13.39 -15.22
C LEU A 395 -12.44 -14.10 -15.07
N ALA A 396 -12.42 -15.43 -15.05
CA ALA A 396 -11.19 -16.22 -15.11
C ALA A 396 -10.38 -15.90 -16.37
N GLN A 397 -11.03 -15.82 -17.54
CA GLN A 397 -10.37 -15.40 -18.77
C GLN A 397 -9.73 -14.01 -18.65
N LYS A 398 -10.42 -13.03 -18.06
CA LYS A 398 -9.83 -11.69 -17.81
C LYS A 398 -8.63 -11.69 -16.85
N TYR A 399 -8.43 -12.73 -16.03
CA TYR A 399 -7.21 -12.93 -15.25
C TYR A 399 -6.12 -13.62 -16.09
N PHE A 400 -6.45 -14.64 -16.88
CA PHE A 400 -5.51 -15.28 -17.81
C PHE A 400 -4.99 -14.32 -18.89
N ASP A 401 -5.83 -13.40 -19.38
CA ASP A 401 -5.48 -12.34 -20.33
C ASP A 401 -4.50 -11.31 -19.72
N LEU A 402 -4.38 -11.27 -18.38
CA LEU A 402 -3.38 -10.49 -17.62
C LEU A 402 -2.15 -11.31 -17.24
N GLY A 403 -2.08 -12.60 -17.59
CA GLY A 403 -1.02 -13.53 -17.21
C GLY A 403 -1.16 -14.12 -15.80
N GLU A 404 -2.30 -13.93 -15.14
CA GLU A 404 -2.56 -14.35 -13.76
C GLU A 404 -3.47 -15.59 -13.66
N ASP A 405 -3.21 -16.43 -12.66
CA ASP A 405 -4.06 -17.58 -12.35
C ASP A 405 -5.40 -17.16 -11.71
N ALA A 406 -6.47 -17.90 -12.01
CA ALA A 406 -7.78 -17.62 -11.45
C ALA A 406 -7.94 -18.30 -10.07
N TYR A 407 -8.00 -17.52 -9.00
CA TYR A 407 -8.25 -18.00 -7.64
C TYR A 407 -9.66 -17.67 -7.13
N VAL A 408 -10.25 -18.54 -6.32
CA VAL A 408 -11.51 -18.30 -5.60
C VAL A 408 -11.43 -18.79 -4.16
N VAL A 409 -12.07 -18.06 -3.24
CA VAL A 409 -12.32 -18.52 -1.86
C VAL A 409 -13.79 -18.92 -1.69
N ILE A 410 -14.02 -20.10 -1.12
CA ILE A 410 -15.36 -20.69 -0.97
C ILE A 410 -15.53 -21.23 0.44
N GLU A 411 -16.54 -20.74 1.16
CA GLU A 411 -16.94 -21.25 2.48
C GLU A 411 -17.05 -22.78 2.50
N TRP A 412 -16.49 -23.42 3.53
CA TRP A 412 -16.38 -24.88 3.61
C TRP A 412 -17.72 -25.61 3.45
N HIS A 413 -18.79 -25.04 4.00
CA HIS A 413 -20.17 -25.52 3.92
C HIS A 413 -20.90 -25.15 2.61
N ASN A 414 -20.31 -24.34 1.72
CA ASN A 414 -20.94 -23.86 0.48
C ASN A 414 -20.69 -24.84 -0.67
N GLU A 415 -21.19 -26.07 -0.50
CA GLU A 415 -21.13 -27.12 -1.54
C GLU A 415 -21.63 -26.68 -2.92
N PRO A 416 -22.71 -25.87 -3.07
CA PRO A 416 -23.17 -25.46 -4.40
C PRO A 416 -22.14 -24.62 -5.15
N SER A 417 -21.42 -23.73 -4.45
CA SER A 417 -20.33 -22.95 -5.04
C SER A 417 -19.10 -23.84 -5.30
N LEU A 418 -18.73 -24.70 -4.36
CA LEU A 418 -17.60 -25.63 -4.51
C LEU A 418 -17.77 -26.52 -5.75
N LYS A 419 -18.93 -27.19 -5.87
CA LYS A 419 -19.28 -28.06 -7.00
C LYS A 419 -19.39 -27.28 -8.30
N LEU A 420 -19.83 -26.01 -8.28
CA LEU A 420 -19.84 -25.15 -9.47
C LEU A 420 -18.42 -24.91 -9.99
N HIS A 421 -17.51 -24.46 -9.13
CA HIS A 421 -16.14 -24.13 -9.55
C HIS A 421 -15.34 -25.39 -9.93
N GLN A 422 -15.47 -26.49 -9.18
CA GLN A 422 -14.90 -27.78 -9.57
C GLN A 422 -15.38 -28.24 -10.95
N SER A 423 -16.68 -28.08 -11.25
CA SER A 423 -17.26 -28.39 -12.57
C SER A 423 -16.91 -27.38 -13.68
N LEU A 424 -15.93 -26.51 -13.45
CA LEU A 424 -15.33 -25.59 -14.42
C LEU A 424 -13.83 -25.79 -14.62
N GLY A 425 -13.16 -26.59 -13.77
CA GLY A 425 -11.70 -26.80 -13.80
C GLY A 425 -10.98 -26.37 -12.52
N PHE A 426 -11.63 -25.62 -11.62
CA PHE A 426 -10.99 -25.16 -10.38
C PHE A 426 -10.69 -26.33 -9.44
N LYS A 427 -9.42 -26.48 -9.06
CA LYS A 427 -8.91 -27.50 -8.13
C LYS A 427 -8.65 -26.85 -6.76
N PRO A 428 -8.93 -27.53 -5.63
CA PRO A 428 -8.44 -27.09 -4.33
C PRO A 428 -6.91 -26.96 -4.35
N VAL A 429 -6.38 -25.89 -3.74
CA VAL A 429 -4.95 -25.78 -3.49
C VAL A 429 -4.58 -26.78 -2.37
N PRO A 430 -3.62 -27.70 -2.59
CA PRO A 430 -3.23 -28.67 -1.57
C PRO A 430 -2.81 -27.99 -0.27
N ASP A 431 -3.25 -28.56 0.86
CA ASP A 431 -2.87 -28.16 2.22
C ASP A 431 -3.11 -26.69 2.61
N VAL A 432 -3.88 -25.94 1.80
CA VAL A 432 -4.28 -24.55 2.07
C VAL A 432 -5.79 -24.43 2.26
N ARG A 433 -6.20 -24.28 3.52
CA ARG A 433 -7.52 -23.75 3.92
C ARG A 433 -7.39 -22.28 4.25
N ILE A 434 -8.41 -21.49 3.95
CA ILE A 434 -8.44 -20.06 4.28
C ILE A 434 -9.43 -19.81 5.43
N ALA A 435 -9.03 -19.01 6.40
CA ALA A 435 -9.85 -18.57 7.53
C ALA A 435 -9.98 -17.04 7.56
N TRP A 436 -11.12 -16.58 8.06
CA TRP A 436 -11.35 -15.18 8.44
C TRP A 436 -11.35 -15.11 9.95
N ILE A 437 -10.60 -14.17 10.52
CA ILE A 437 -10.37 -14.08 11.96
C ILE A 437 -10.90 -12.73 12.47
N ASN A 438 -11.93 -12.77 13.30
CA ASN A 438 -12.42 -11.60 14.03
C ASN A 438 -11.48 -11.34 15.23
N TYR A 439 -10.70 -10.27 15.18
CA TYR A 439 -9.93 -9.84 16.36
C TYR A 439 -10.76 -8.88 17.22
N SER A 440 -10.91 -9.23 18.50
CA SER A 440 -11.48 -8.40 19.54
C SER A 440 -10.35 -7.94 20.48
N PRO A 441 -9.96 -6.65 20.52
CA PRO A 441 -8.87 -6.18 21.37
C PRO A 441 -9.24 -6.26 22.88
N PRO A 442 -8.25 -6.10 23.79
CA PRO A 442 -8.50 -6.07 25.23
C PRO A 442 -9.56 -5.05 25.62
N LYS A 443 -10.35 -5.36 26.64
CA LYS A 443 -11.10 -4.32 27.37
C LYS A 443 -10.12 -3.56 28.26
N CYS A 444 -9.72 -2.36 27.86
CA CYS A 444 -8.95 -1.47 28.72
C CYS A 444 -9.72 -1.21 30.02
N CYS A 445 -9.15 -1.55 31.17
CA CYS A 445 -9.67 -1.07 32.44
C CYS A 445 -9.36 0.42 32.58
N ALA A 446 -10.33 1.21 33.04
CA ALA A 446 -10.20 2.68 33.11
C ALA A 446 -9.16 3.18 34.14
N ALA A 447 -8.50 2.26 34.87
CA ALA A 447 -7.49 2.57 35.88
C ALA A 447 -6.07 2.70 35.31
N ASP A 448 -5.72 1.93 34.27
CA ASP A 448 -4.31 1.72 33.88
C ASP A 448 -3.69 2.89 33.10
N VAL A 449 -4.54 3.77 32.55
CA VAL A 449 -4.15 4.97 31.77
C VAL A 449 -3.34 5.98 32.60
N LYS A 450 -3.28 5.85 33.94
CA LYS A 450 -2.64 6.81 34.85
C LYS A 450 -1.30 6.39 35.47
N LYS A 451 -0.72 5.24 35.10
CA LYS A 451 0.36 4.62 35.92
C LYS A 451 1.66 4.17 35.22
N LYS A 452 1.91 4.55 33.96
CA LYS A 452 3.20 4.33 33.28
C LYS A 452 3.70 5.56 32.52
N CYS A 453 4.04 6.59 33.28
CA CYS A 453 5.10 7.53 32.94
C CYS A 453 6.20 7.36 33.99
N CYS A 454 7.46 7.62 33.61
CA CYS A 454 8.67 7.09 34.26
C CYS A 454 8.79 5.56 34.14
N VAL A 455 9.98 4.98 33.97
CA VAL A 455 11.33 5.59 33.86
C VAL A 455 11.80 5.57 32.41
#